data_AF-A0A6M0LE51-F1
#
_entry.id   AF-A0A6M0LE51-F1
#
_cell.length_a   1.000
_cell.length_b   1.000
_cell.length_c   1.000
_cell.angle_alpha   90.00
_cell.angle_beta   90.00
_cell.angle_gamma   90.00
#
_symmetry.space_group_name_H-M   'P 1'
#
loop_
_entity.id
_entity.type
_entity.pdbx_description
1 polymer ?
#
loop_
_entity_poly.entity_id
_entity_poly.type
_entity_poly.pdbx_seq_one_letter_code
_entity_poly.pdbx_strand_id
1 'polypeptide(L)'
;MANLEIQTVLDNVKVVLDIDDTIQDKMIAHLAKLVIDHFKLAYSQIDVDERFGFIIEECTIKRYVRRGAEGASSESREGYEMSFERYDDEFAPYDALIRKTLDIGYSRQGMVVFI
;
A
#
# COMPACT_ATOMS: atom_id res chain seq x y z
N MET A 1 -9.64 19.64 1.01
CA MET A 1 -8.75 18.60 1.54
C MET A 1 -7.52 18.56 0.66
N ALA A 2 -6.32 18.37 1.20
CA ALA A 2 -5.12 18.35 0.37
C ALA A 2 -4.96 16.98 -0.30
N ASN A 3 -4.46 17.00 -1.54
CA ASN A 3 -4.12 15.79 -2.27
C ASN A 3 -2.78 15.24 -1.77
N LEU A 4 -2.65 13.92 -1.79
CA LEU A 4 -1.43 13.24 -1.45
C LEU A 4 -0.38 13.45 -2.54
N GLU A 5 0.77 13.99 -2.15
CA GLU A 5 1.91 14.21 -3.03
C GLU A 5 2.88 13.02 -2.98
N ILE A 6 3.33 12.55 -4.16
CA ILE A 6 4.27 11.42 -4.27
C ILE A 6 5.61 11.71 -3.58
N GLN A 7 6.06 12.97 -3.61
CA GLN A 7 7.31 13.35 -2.96
C GLN A 7 7.25 13.13 -1.45
N THR A 8 6.14 13.48 -0.81
CA THR A 8 5.93 13.26 0.63
C THR A 8 6.00 11.76 0.96
N VAL A 9 5.37 10.92 0.15
CA VAL A 9 5.42 9.45 0.33
C VAL A 9 6.85 8.94 0.16
N LEU A 10 7.57 9.40 -0.87
CA LEU A 10 8.97 9.02 -1.10
C LEU A 10 9.85 9.36 0.11
N ASP A 11 9.77 10.59 0.60
CA ASP A 11 10.59 11.07 1.72
C ASP A 11 10.31 10.26 2.99
N ASN A 12 9.03 10.01 3.30
CA ASN A 12 8.64 9.22 4.48
C ASN A 12 9.08 7.75 4.37
N VAL A 13 8.92 7.14 3.19
CA VAL A 13 9.35 5.75 2.95
C VAL A 13 10.86 5.61 3.09
N LYS A 14 11.65 6.57 2.59
CA LYS A 14 13.11 6.57 2.75
C LYS A 14 13.53 6.65 4.21
N VAL A 15 12.87 7.47 5.01
CA VAL A 15 13.10 7.55 6.45
C VAL A 15 12.86 6.20 7.12
N VAL A 16 11.77 5.50 6.79
CA VAL A 16 11.46 4.19 7.39
C VAL A 16 12.43 3.10 6.95
N LEU A 17 12.92 3.17 5.72
CA LEU A 17 13.88 2.20 5.16
C LEU A 17 15.35 2.51 5.52
N ASP A 18 15.60 3.60 6.25
CA ASP A 18 16.96 4.10 6.58
C ASP A 18 17.81 4.33 5.32
N ILE A 19 17.22 4.96 4.29
CA ILE A 19 17.89 5.30 3.02
C ILE A 19 18.17 6.80 2.97
N ASP A 20 19.45 7.19 3.04
CA ASP A 20 19.88 8.59 2.97
C ASP A 20 20.29 9.06 1.56
N ASP A 21 20.58 8.14 0.64
CA ASP A 21 20.97 8.43 -0.74
C ASP A 21 19.78 8.60 -1.70
N THR A 22 20.04 8.92 -2.97
CA THR A 22 19.02 9.11 -4.02
C THR A 22 19.01 8.03 -5.10
N ILE A 23 19.72 6.92 -4.90
CA ILE A 23 19.91 5.87 -5.90
C ILE A 23 18.57 5.19 -6.22
N GLN A 24 17.74 5.01 -5.20
CA GLN A 24 16.51 4.24 -5.30
C GLN A 24 15.24 5.09 -5.43
N ASP A 25 15.37 6.42 -5.41
CA ASP A 25 14.23 7.35 -5.40
C ASP A 25 13.27 7.11 -6.56
N LYS A 26 13.79 6.90 -7.78
CA LYS A 26 12.97 6.61 -8.95
C LYS A 26 12.15 5.32 -8.80
N MET A 27 12.76 4.31 -8.19
CA MET A 27 12.09 3.02 -7.98
C MET A 27 11.02 3.14 -6.89
N ILE A 28 11.35 3.75 -5.75
CA ILE A 28 10.41 3.94 -4.64
C ILE A 28 9.23 4.82 -5.08
N ALA A 29 9.49 5.93 -5.80
CA ALA A 29 8.44 6.78 -6.36
C ALA A 29 7.54 6.02 -7.35
N HIS A 30 8.12 5.13 -8.17
CA HIS A 30 7.33 4.29 -9.06
C HIS A 30 6.45 3.29 -8.31
N LEU A 31 6.96 2.68 -7.24
CA LEU A 31 6.16 1.80 -6.37
C LEU A 31 5.02 2.57 -5.70
N ALA A 32 5.30 3.74 -5.13
CA ALA A 32 4.28 4.61 -4.54
C ALA A 32 3.18 4.98 -5.56
N LYS A 33 3.57 5.32 -6.79
CA LYS A 33 2.62 5.56 -7.88
C LYS A 33 1.72 4.35 -8.14
N LEU A 34 2.28 3.14 -8.20
CA LEU A 34 1.48 1.92 -8.43
C LEU A 34 0.51 1.65 -7.29
N VAL A 35 0.90 1.93 -6.03
CA VAL A 35 0.02 1.81 -4.86
C VAL A 35 -1.12 2.84 -4.95
N ILE A 36 -0.81 4.09 -5.32
CA ILE A 36 -1.81 5.15 -5.53
C ILE A 36 -2.79 4.77 -6.65
N ASP A 37 -2.30 4.31 -7.80
CA ASP A 37 -3.13 3.89 -8.93
C ASP A 37 -4.03 2.70 -8.53
N HIS A 38 -3.51 1.76 -7.74
CA HIS A 38 -4.31 0.65 -7.21
C HIS A 38 -5.38 1.14 -6.22
N PHE A 39 -5.04 2.05 -5.30
CA PHE A 39 -6.00 2.65 -4.37
C PHE A 39 -7.14 3.35 -5.12
N LYS A 40 -6.80 4.16 -6.12
CA LYS A 40 -7.76 4.86 -6.99
C LYS A 40 -8.72 3.88 -7.65
N LEU A 41 -8.20 2.79 -8.21
CA LEU A 41 -9.01 1.76 -8.85
C LEU A 41 -9.90 1.02 -7.84
N ALA A 42 -9.33 0.57 -6.72
CA ALA A 42 -10.02 -0.26 -5.72
C ALA A 42 -11.18 0.47 -5.04
N TYR A 43 -11.02 1.78 -4.79
CA TYR A 43 -12.00 2.61 -4.08
C TYR A 43 -12.73 3.61 -4.98
N SER A 44 -12.59 3.48 -6.31
CA SER A 44 -13.21 4.37 -7.30
C SER A 44 -12.93 5.86 -7.05
N GLN A 45 -11.69 6.19 -6.70
CA GLN A 45 -11.25 7.56 -6.42
C GLN A 45 -10.46 8.13 -7.61
N ILE A 46 -10.63 9.43 -7.86
CA ILE A 46 -9.83 10.15 -8.88
C ILE A 46 -8.49 10.60 -8.29
N ASP A 47 -8.51 11.02 -7.02
CA ASP A 47 -7.35 11.47 -6.25
C ASP A 47 -7.32 10.81 -4.87
N VAL A 48 -6.15 10.84 -4.23
CA VAL A 48 -5.96 10.28 -2.89
C VAL A 48 -5.75 11.44 -1.92
N ASP A 49 -6.55 11.49 -0.86
CA ASP A 49 -6.42 12.47 0.21
C ASP A 49 -5.16 12.20 1.06
N GLU A 50 -4.50 13.24 1.53
CA GLU A 50 -3.31 13.14 2.40
C GLU A 50 -3.53 12.25 3.64
N ARG A 51 -4.77 12.15 4.13
CA ARG A 51 -5.12 11.31 5.29
C ARG A 51 -4.94 9.82 5.06
N PHE A 52 -4.89 9.38 3.80
CA PHE A 52 -4.54 8.00 3.44
C PHE A 52 -3.03 7.81 3.23
N GLY A 53 -2.21 8.86 3.38
CA GLY A 53 -0.77 8.83 3.12
C GLY A 53 -0.05 7.69 3.84
N PHE A 54 -0.32 7.49 5.13
CA PHE A 54 0.30 6.40 5.91
C PHE A 54 0.00 5.00 5.34
N ILE A 55 -1.17 4.79 4.72
CA ILE A 55 -1.54 3.52 4.08
C ILE A 55 -0.70 3.33 2.82
N ILE A 56 -0.57 4.38 2.02
CA ILE A 56 0.22 4.37 0.80
C ILE A 56 1.70 4.13 1.11
N GLU A 57 2.24 4.77 2.15
CA GLU A 57 3.61 4.59 2.64
C GLU A 57 3.87 3.13 3.05
N GLU A 58 3.03 2.57 3.93
CA GLU A 58 3.13 1.18 4.39
C GLU A 58 3.07 0.16 3.24
N CYS A 59 2.14 0.34 2.30
CA CYS A 59 2.03 -0.54 1.13
C CYS A 59 3.24 -0.39 0.19
N THR A 60 3.81 0.82 0.07
CA THR A 60 5.03 1.07 -0.71
C THR A 60 6.23 0.36 -0.10
N ILE A 61 6.40 0.44 1.23
CA ILE A 61 7.45 -0.27 1.97
C ILE A 61 7.34 -1.79 1.75
N LYS A 62 6.13 -2.36 1.90
CA LYS A 62 5.90 -3.80 1.65
C LYS A 62 6.28 -4.22 0.23
N ARG A 63 5.91 -3.43 -0.79
CA ARG A 63 6.29 -3.72 -2.18
C ARG A 63 7.81 -3.62 -2.40
N TYR A 64 8.46 -2.64 -1.77
CA TYR A 64 9.91 -2.46 -1.84
C TYR A 64 10.65 -3.67 -1.25
N VAL A 65 10.31 -4.05 -0.01
CA VAL A 65 10.90 -5.20 0.69
C VAL A 65 10.67 -6.50 -0.10
N ARG A 66 9.46 -6.71 -0.64
CA ARG A 66 9.15 -7.88 -1.47
C ARG A 66 10.05 -7.96 -2.70
N ARG A 67 10.19 -6.87 -3.45
CA ARG A 67 11.01 -6.84 -4.66
C ARG A 67 12.49 -7.09 -4.36
N GLY A 68 12.98 -6.62 -3.21
CA GLY A 68 14.31 -6.94 -2.70
C GLY A 68 14.47 -8.44 -2.38
N ALA A 69 13.45 -9.04 -1.77
CA ALA A 69 13.43 -10.47 -1.41
C ALA A 69 13.32 -11.40 -2.63
N GLU A 70 12.63 -11.00 -3.70
CA GLU A 70 12.53 -11.77 -4.95
C GLU A 70 13.89 -11.95 -5.66
N GLY A 71 14.86 -11.06 -5.42
CA GLY A 71 16.24 -11.20 -5.88
C GLY A 71 17.15 -12.00 -4.92
N ALA A 72 16.77 -12.10 -3.65
CA ALA A 72 17.50 -12.82 -2.61
C ALA A 72 16.89 -14.22 -2.42
N SER A 73 17.28 -15.14 -3.30
CA SER A 73 16.96 -16.56 -3.08
C SER A 73 17.71 -17.07 -1.83
N SER A 74 16.98 -17.16 -0.71
CA SER A 74 17.40 -17.76 0.56
C SER A 74 18.39 -16.97 1.42
N GLU A 75 17.96 -15.83 1.99
CA GLU A 75 18.47 -15.41 3.29
C GLU A 75 17.28 -15.26 4.25
N SER A 76 17.14 -16.21 5.17
CA SER A 76 16.24 -16.11 6.30
C SER A 76 16.72 -14.97 7.19
N ARG A 77 16.18 -13.76 7.00
CA ARG A 77 16.36 -12.67 7.97
C ARG A 77 15.56 -13.01 9.22
N GLU A 78 16.31 -13.18 10.29
CA GLU A 78 15.88 -13.55 11.63
C GLU A 78 14.75 -12.63 12.15
N GLY A 79 13.62 -13.22 12.54
CA GLY A 79 12.69 -12.62 13.50
C GLY A 79 11.37 -11.99 12.99
N TYR A 80 11.07 -12.00 11.69
CA TYR A 80 9.74 -11.63 11.19
C TYR A 80 9.18 -12.72 10.28
N GLU A 81 8.33 -13.59 10.83
CA GLU A 81 7.45 -14.44 10.02
C GLU A 81 6.42 -13.54 9.31
N MET A 82 6.78 -13.02 8.14
CA MET A 82 5.77 -12.57 7.19
C MET A 82 5.07 -13.83 6.66
N SER A 83 3.98 -14.22 7.31
CA SER A 83 3.03 -15.13 6.68
C SER A 83 2.61 -14.48 5.38
N PHE A 84 2.93 -15.14 4.27
CA PHE A 84 2.53 -14.76 2.92
C PHE A 84 1.00 -14.96 2.79
N GLU A 85 0.19 -14.27 3.61
CA GLU A 85 -1.27 -14.21 3.45
C GLU A 85 -1.56 -13.71 2.03
N ARG A 86 -2.55 -14.33 1.37
CA ARG A 86 -2.84 -14.12 -0.05
C ARG A 86 -2.77 -12.63 -0.42
N TYR A 87 -1.71 -12.27 -1.15
CA TYR A 87 -1.25 -10.92 -1.49
C TYR A 87 -2.19 -10.13 -2.41
N ASP A 88 -3.33 -10.72 -2.77
CA ASP A 88 -4.27 -10.14 -3.73
C ASP A 88 -4.98 -8.89 -3.18
N ASP A 89 -4.84 -8.60 -1.87
CA ASP A 89 -5.54 -7.48 -1.23
C ASP A 89 -4.59 -6.67 -0.32
N GLU A 90 -3.75 -5.82 -0.92
CA GLU A 90 -2.77 -4.99 -0.19
C GLU A 90 -3.42 -3.98 0.79
N PHE A 91 -4.71 -3.69 0.58
CA PHE A 91 -5.50 -2.79 1.41
C PHE A 91 -6.35 -3.52 2.45
N ALA A 92 -6.40 -4.86 2.46
CA ALA A 92 -7.25 -5.63 3.36
C ALA A 92 -7.17 -5.21 4.85
N PRO A 93 -5.98 -4.94 5.44
CA PRO A 93 -5.89 -4.47 6.83
C PRO A 93 -6.57 -3.12 7.09
N TYR A 94 -6.73 -2.32 6.04
CA TYR A 94 -7.21 -0.94 6.09
C TYR A 94 -8.60 -0.76 5.45
N ASP A 95 -9.14 -1.79 4.77
CA ASP A 95 -10.33 -1.68 3.94
C ASP A 95 -11.54 -1.12 4.72
N ALA A 96 -11.78 -1.62 5.93
CA ALA A 96 -12.86 -1.12 6.80
C ALA A 96 -12.69 0.37 7.14
N LEU A 97 -11.46 0.82 7.40
CA LEU A 97 -11.16 2.22 7.70
C LEU A 97 -11.32 3.10 6.45
N ILE A 98 -10.79 2.67 5.31
CA ILE A 98 -10.85 3.40 4.04
C ILE A 98 -12.32 3.59 3.63
N ARG A 99 -13.10 2.50 3.60
CA ARG A 99 -14.52 2.53 3.25
C ARG A 99 -15.32 3.46 4.16
N LYS A 100 -15.12 3.35 5.48
CA LYS A 100 -15.77 4.24 6.44
C LYS A 100 -15.41 5.71 6.21
N THR A 101 -14.16 6.00 5.88
CA THR A 101 -13.69 7.37 5.67
C THR A 101 -14.23 7.96 4.36
N LEU A 102 -14.36 7.14 3.32
CA LEU A 102 -14.90 7.52 2.01
C LEU A 102 -16.43 7.44 1.93
N ASP A 103 -17.11 7.07 3.03
CA ASP A 103 -18.55 6.78 3.08
C ASP A 103 -19.00 5.75 2.01
N ILE A 104 -18.12 4.80 1.69
CA ILE A 104 -18.40 3.72 0.75
C ILE A 104 -19.05 2.60 1.55
N GLY A 105 -20.34 2.34 1.28
CA GLY A 105 -21.04 1.22 1.91
C GLY A 105 -20.33 -0.11 1.66
N TYR A 106 -20.47 -1.04 2.62
CA TYR A 106 -20.13 -2.43 2.35
C TYR A 106 -21.08 -2.94 1.27
N SER A 107 -20.57 -3.29 0.09
CA SER A 107 -21.29 -4.20 -0.78
C SER A 107 -21.39 -5.52 -0.02
N ARG A 108 -22.54 -5.75 0.61
CA ARG A 108 -22.88 -7.07 1.14
C ARG A 108 -22.76 -8.03 -0.05
N GLN A 109 -21.68 -8.81 -0.11
CA GLN A 109 -21.60 -9.96 -1.02
C GLN A 109 -22.87 -10.77 -0.77
N GLY A 110 -23.76 -10.75 -1.76
CA GLY A 110 -25.14 -11.17 -1.59
C GLY A 110 -25.22 -12.62 -1.14
N MET A 111 -25.72 -12.85 0.07
CA MET A 111 -26.28 -14.15 0.43
C MET A 111 -27.57 -14.29 -0.38
N VAL A 112 -27.51 -15.05 -1.47
CA VAL A 112 -28.71 -15.47 -2.21
C VAL A 112 -29.44 -16.47 -1.32
N VAL A 113 -30.52 -16.03 -0.69
CA VAL A 113 -31.47 -16.93 -0.03
C VAL A 113 -32.44 -17.41 -1.09
N PHE A 114 -32.34 -18.68 -1.48
CA PHE A 114 -33.40 -19.34 -2.24
C PHE A 114 -34.58 -19.58 -1.28
N ILE A 115 -35.76 -19.07 -1.64
CA ILE A 115 -37.04 -19.30 -0.96
C ILE A 115 -37.89 -20.20 -1.86
#